data_AF-A0A6I6DU85-F1
#
_entry.id   AF-A0A6I6DU85-F1
#
_cell.length_a   1.000
_cell.length_b   1.000
_cell.length_c   1.000
_cell.angle_alpha   90.00
_cell.angle_beta   90.00
_cell.angle_gamma   90.00
#
_symmetry.space_group_name_H-M   'P 1'
#
loop_
_entity.id
_entity.type
_entity.pdbx_description
1 polymer ?
#
loop_
_entity_poly.entity_id
_entity_poly.type
_entity_poly.pdbx_seq_one_letter_code
_entity_poly.pdbx_strand_id
1 'polypeptide(L)'
;MGVRQDGDGNYVTNARPHLQYDTESQARIADAKEKYQSELANSALNSSHHEGDQVIGQVIGYLIVACLAWAIVFGLILIPGLNSAGMLVYQGGILAVPGGIVWFVLKGAYSILTVPMMIGSVVNPYDLGTNLIWQAIVMAITTVVIYKFRRKIKKPILYLTGFLAILAYISVGLVALNDNLWSAFKMFPYL
;
A
#
# COMPACT_ATOMS: atom_id res chain seq x y z
N MET A 1 42.59 -25.97 2.88
CA MET A 1 41.82 -26.70 1.84
C MET A 1 42.76 -27.71 1.26
N GLY A 2 42.41 -28.99 1.27
CA GLY A 2 43.43 -30.02 1.05
C GLY A 2 42.79 -31.32 0.67
N VAL A 3 43.10 -31.76 -0.55
CA VAL A 3 43.21 -33.19 -0.82
C VAL A 3 44.31 -33.69 0.11
N ARG A 4 43.98 -34.71 0.91
CA ARG A 4 44.93 -35.35 1.82
C ARG A 4 44.94 -36.83 1.53
N GLN A 5 46.06 -37.47 1.84
CA GLN A 5 46.18 -38.90 1.73
C GLN A 5 45.76 -39.53 3.06
N ASP A 6 44.90 -40.54 3.00
CA ASP A 6 44.49 -41.32 4.17
C ASP A 6 45.59 -42.32 4.56
N GLY A 7 45.50 -42.94 5.74
CA GLY A 7 46.46 -43.91 6.26
C GLY A 7 46.68 -45.13 5.35
N ASP A 8 45.74 -45.40 4.45
CA ASP A 8 45.78 -46.48 3.46
C ASP A 8 46.38 -46.06 2.09
N GLY A 9 46.86 -44.82 1.96
CA GLY A 9 47.48 -44.31 0.73
C GLY A 9 46.51 -43.75 -0.32
N ASN A 10 45.20 -43.77 -0.04
CA ASN A 10 44.15 -43.24 -0.92
C ASN A 10 43.96 -41.72 -0.76
N TYR A 11 43.59 -41.02 -1.82
CA TYR A 11 43.38 -39.57 -1.78
C TYR A 11 41.93 -39.24 -1.40
N VAL A 12 41.74 -38.42 -0.37
CA VAL A 12 40.42 -38.01 0.15
C VAL A 12 40.31 -36.48 0.18
N THR A 13 39.09 -35.97 0.02
CA THR A 13 38.81 -34.52 0.15
C THR A 13 38.38 -34.21 1.58
N ASN A 14 38.72 -33.02 2.09
CA ASN A 14 38.32 -32.61 3.45
C ASN A 14 36.80 -32.45 3.61
N ALA A 15 36.07 -32.17 2.52
CA ALA A 15 34.62 -32.07 2.54
C ALA A 15 33.93 -33.44 2.68
N ARG A 16 34.54 -34.50 2.13
CA ARG A 16 34.00 -35.87 2.18
C ARG A 16 35.10 -36.90 2.41
N PRO A 17 35.56 -37.06 3.66
CA PRO A 17 36.64 -37.99 3.99
C PRO A 17 36.26 -39.47 3.75
N HIS A 18 34.98 -39.76 3.55
CA HIS A 18 34.46 -41.11 3.27
C HIS A 18 34.53 -41.49 1.78
N LEU A 19 34.82 -40.55 0.88
CA LEU A 19 34.98 -40.81 -0.56
C LEU A 19 36.47 -40.86 -0.89
N GLN A 20 36.94 -42.07 -1.18
CA GLN A 20 38.32 -42.36 -1.54
C GLN A 20 38.49 -42.31 -3.05
N TYR A 21 39.58 -41.68 -3.50
CA TYR A 21 39.95 -41.58 -4.90
C TYR A 21 41.33 -42.20 -5.11
N ASP A 22 41.44 -43.03 -6.16
CA ASP A 22 42.68 -43.74 -6.49
C ASP A 22 43.80 -42.79 -6.95
N THR A 23 43.44 -41.60 -7.44
CA THR A 23 44.39 -40.62 -7.95
C THR A 23 44.13 -39.22 -7.38
N GLU A 24 45.22 -38.52 -7.08
CA GLU A 24 45.18 -37.15 -6.58
C GLU A 24 44.44 -36.20 -7.53
N SER A 25 44.60 -36.41 -8.84
CA SER A 25 43.91 -35.63 -9.87
C SER A 25 42.40 -35.75 -9.79
N GLN A 26 41.87 -36.96 -9.50
CA GLN A 26 40.44 -37.16 -9.35
C GLN A 26 39.89 -36.49 -8.08
N ALA A 27 40.63 -36.60 -6.97
CA ALA A 27 40.26 -35.92 -5.73
C ALA A 27 40.25 -34.39 -5.88
N ARG A 28 41.24 -33.81 -6.60
CA ARG A 28 41.26 -32.36 -6.87
C ARG A 28 40.11 -31.90 -7.78
N ILE A 29 39.75 -32.69 -8.80
CA ILE A 29 38.63 -32.37 -9.69
C ILE A 29 37.29 -32.43 -8.92
N ALA A 30 37.13 -33.40 -8.01
CA ALA A 30 35.94 -33.52 -7.18
C ALA A 30 35.80 -32.34 -6.20
N ASP A 31 36.88 -31.96 -5.50
CA ASP A 31 36.92 -30.81 -4.57
C ASP A 31 36.62 -29.50 -5.31
N ALA A 32 37.19 -29.31 -6.50
CA ALA A 32 36.93 -28.14 -7.34
C ALA A 32 35.46 -28.07 -7.79
N LYS A 33 34.88 -29.19 -8.24
CA LYS A 33 33.48 -29.25 -8.68
C LYS A 33 32.51 -28.92 -7.56
N GLU A 34 32.78 -29.38 -6.33
CA GLU A 34 31.95 -29.10 -5.15
C GLU A 34 32.07 -27.63 -4.71
N LYS A 35 33.27 -27.04 -4.82
CA LYS A 35 33.47 -25.60 -4.60
C LYS A 35 32.67 -24.76 -5.60
N TYR A 36 32.72 -25.09 -6.89
CA TYR A 36 31.93 -24.41 -7.90
C TYR A 36 30.42 -24.56 -7.66
N GLN A 37 29.94 -25.75 -7.26
CA GLN A 37 28.53 -25.95 -6.96
C GLN A 37 28.06 -25.19 -5.71
N SER A 38 28.89 -25.13 -4.66
CA SER A 38 28.55 -24.39 -3.44
C SER A 38 28.60 -22.88 -3.64
N GLU A 39 29.56 -22.36 -4.41
CA GLU A 39 29.59 -20.94 -4.80
C GLU A 39 28.39 -20.57 -5.70
N LEU A 40 27.98 -21.45 -6.62
CA LEU A 40 26.81 -21.25 -7.46
C LEU A 40 25.51 -21.27 -6.63
N ALA A 41 25.39 -22.22 -5.70
CA ALA A 41 24.24 -22.31 -4.80
C ALA A 41 24.15 -21.11 -3.86
N ASN A 42 25.27 -20.66 -3.30
CA ASN A 42 25.34 -19.45 -2.46
C ASN A 42 25.06 -18.18 -3.27
N SER A 43 25.50 -18.11 -4.52
CA SER A 43 25.19 -16.99 -5.41
C SER A 43 23.70 -16.93 -5.78
N ALA A 44 23.08 -18.08 -6.07
CA ALA A 44 21.65 -18.18 -6.33
C ALA A 44 20.79 -17.90 -5.07
N LEU A 45 21.27 -18.31 -3.90
CA LEU A 45 20.63 -17.99 -2.62
C LEU A 45 20.73 -16.49 -2.31
N ASN A 46 21.90 -15.88 -2.50
CA ASN A 46 22.08 -14.45 -2.28
C ASN A 46 21.32 -13.60 -3.29
N SER A 47 21.23 -14.02 -4.56
CA SER A 47 20.44 -13.32 -5.58
C SER A 47 18.95 -13.37 -5.27
N SER A 48 18.42 -14.52 -4.85
CA SER A 48 17.01 -14.66 -4.45
C SER A 48 16.68 -13.90 -3.17
N HIS A 49 17.62 -13.79 -2.22
CA HIS A 49 17.44 -12.98 -1.02
C HIS A 49 17.40 -11.48 -1.34
N HIS A 50 18.30 -11.00 -2.21
CA HIS A 50 18.30 -9.60 -2.67
C HIS A 50 17.05 -9.26 -3.49
N GLU A 51 16.57 -10.15 -4.35
CA GLU A 51 15.31 -9.96 -5.07
C GLU A 51 14.11 -9.93 -4.11
N GLY A 52 14.09 -10.81 -3.10
CA GLY A 52 13.05 -10.81 -2.07
C GLY A 52 12.99 -9.51 -1.27
N ASP A 53 14.14 -9.01 -0.82
CA ASP A 53 14.23 -7.79 -0.02
C ASP A 53 13.87 -6.53 -0.84
N GLN A 54 14.28 -6.51 -2.12
CA GLN A 54 13.93 -5.44 -3.04
C GLN A 54 12.43 -5.42 -3.38
N VAL A 55 11.80 -6.59 -3.52
CA VAL A 55 10.35 -6.72 -3.75
C VAL A 55 9.57 -6.30 -2.49
N ILE A 56 10.02 -6.70 -1.30
CA ILE A 56 9.39 -6.31 -0.02
C ILE A 56 9.49 -4.79 0.18
N GLY A 57 10.66 -4.20 -0.04
CA GLY A 57 10.86 -2.75 0.04
C GLY A 57 9.98 -1.98 -0.95
N GLN A 58 9.80 -2.51 -2.16
CA GLN A 58 8.93 -1.91 -3.16
C GLN A 58 7.44 -2.00 -2.77
N VAL A 59 7.00 -3.12 -2.19
CA VAL A 59 5.62 -3.31 -1.71
C VAL A 59 5.31 -2.37 -0.55
N ILE A 60 6.23 -2.22 0.42
CA ILE A 60 6.08 -1.29 1.55
C ILE A 60 6.00 0.15 1.05
N GLY A 61 6.86 0.54 0.10
CA GLY A 61 6.83 1.86 -0.52
C GLY A 61 5.48 2.17 -1.18
N TYR A 62 4.91 1.21 -1.93
CA TYR A 62 3.58 1.38 -2.52
C TYR A 62 2.47 1.48 -1.48
N LEU A 63 2.56 0.73 -0.38
CA LEU A 63 1.58 0.74 0.70
C LEU A 63 1.55 2.11 1.39
N ILE A 64 2.72 2.70 1.65
CA ILE A 64 2.84 4.07 2.21
C ILE A 64 2.21 5.10 1.25
N VAL A 65 2.51 5.04 -0.04
CA VAL A 65 1.93 5.95 -1.04
C VAL A 65 0.41 5.79 -1.14
N ALA A 66 -0.09 4.56 -1.07
CA ALA A 66 -1.53 4.30 -1.06
C ALA A 66 -2.20 4.88 0.19
N CYS A 67 -1.62 4.69 1.37
CA CYS A 67 -2.11 5.28 2.62
C CYS A 67 -2.11 6.82 2.56
N LEU A 68 -1.06 7.43 2.03
CA LEU A 68 -1.00 8.89 1.84
C LEU A 68 -2.06 9.38 0.85
N ALA A 69 -2.24 8.69 -0.27
CA ALA A 69 -3.28 9.04 -1.24
C ALA A 69 -4.69 8.94 -0.63
N TRP A 70 -4.94 7.90 0.17
CA TRP A 70 -6.20 7.75 0.91
C TRP A 70 -6.39 8.86 1.95
N ALA A 71 -5.34 9.20 2.71
CA ALA A 71 -5.39 10.30 3.68
C ALA A 71 -5.68 11.65 3.01
N ILE A 72 -5.12 11.91 1.82
CA ILE A 72 -5.42 13.11 1.05
C ILE A 72 -6.88 13.12 0.58
N VAL A 73 -7.36 12.01 0.01
CA VAL A 73 -8.74 11.92 -0.49
C VAL A 73 -9.76 12.08 0.64
N PHE A 74 -9.56 11.42 1.78
CA PHE A 74 -10.48 11.57 2.90
C PHE A 74 -10.27 12.88 3.67
N GLY A 75 -9.05 13.14 4.12
CA GLY A 75 -8.73 14.26 5.01
C GLY A 75 -8.81 15.61 4.32
N LEU A 76 -8.33 15.74 3.09
CA LEU A 76 -8.22 17.05 2.43
C LEU A 76 -9.33 17.34 1.42
N ILE A 77 -10.04 16.31 0.94
CA ILE A 77 -11.08 16.48 -0.08
C ILE A 77 -12.46 16.18 0.51
N LEU A 78 -12.70 14.95 0.95
CA LEU A 78 -14.05 14.51 1.31
C LEU A 78 -14.55 15.12 2.62
N ILE A 79 -13.77 15.06 3.71
CA ILE A 79 -14.18 15.60 5.03
C ILE A 79 -14.48 17.11 4.96
N PRO A 80 -13.54 17.98 4.52
CA PRO A 80 -13.80 19.41 4.46
C PRO A 80 -14.86 19.78 3.42
N GLY A 81 -14.91 19.06 2.30
CA GLY A 81 -15.96 19.23 1.28
C GLY A 81 -17.35 18.89 1.81
N LEU A 82 -17.50 17.77 2.54
CA LEU A 82 -18.76 17.38 3.16
C LEU A 82 -19.20 18.33 4.26
N ASN A 83 -18.25 18.78 5.09
CA ASN A 83 -18.57 19.70 6.18
C ASN A 83 -19.03 21.06 5.64
N SER A 84 -18.29 21.62 4.67
CA SER A 84 -18.67 22.89 4.04
C SER A 84 -20.01 22.78 3.30
N ALA A 85 -20.21 21.69 2.54
CA ALA A 85 -21.44 21.51 1.76
C ALA A 85 -22.64 21.27 2.67
N GLY A 86 -22.46 20.52 3.76
CA GLY A 86 -23.49 20.35 4.79
C GLY A 86 -23.84 21.67 5.46
N MET A 87 -22.84 22.48 5.78
CA MET A 87 -23.05 23.80 6.37
C MET A 87 -23.82 24.75 5.43
N LEU A 88 -23.53 24.72 4.12
CA LEU A 88 -24.32 25.44 3.11
C LEU A 88 -25.77 24.93 3.07
N VAL A 89 -26.00 23.62 3.16
CA VAL A 89 -27.35 23.04 3.14
C VAL A 89 -28.17 23.49 4.36
N TYR A 90 -27.58 23.45 5.55
CA TYR A 90 -28.33 23.71 6.79
C TYR A 90 -28.38 25.18 7.19
N GLN A 91 -27.40 25.99 6.78
CA GLN A 91 -27.25 27.38 7.23
C GLN A 91 -27.05 28.38 6.08
N GLY A 92 -26.95 27.92 4.83
CA GLY A 92 -26.58 28.76 3.69
C GLY A 92 -27.71 29.52 3.00
N GLY A 93 -28.98 29.35 3.41
CA GLY A 93 -30.12 30.04 2.81
C GLY A 93 -30.19 29.80 1.29
N ILE A 94 -29.99 30.83 0.48
CA ILE A 94 -29.97 30.72 -1.00
C ILE A 94 -28.83 29.80 -1.49
N LEU A 95 -27.71 29.73 -0.77
CA LEU A 95 -26.58 28.86 -1.11
C LEU A 95 -26.83 27.37 -0.77
N ALA A 96 -27.97 27.04 -0.14
CA ALA A 96 -28.31 25.66 0.20
C ALA A 96 -28.55 24.78 -1.03
N VAL A 97 -29.07 25.35 -2.13
CA VAL A 97 -29.32 24.60 -3.37
C VAL A 97 -28.00 24.13 -4.02
N PRO A 98 -27.03 25.01 -4.35
CA PRO A 98 -25.75 24.57 -4.88
C PRO A 98 -24.96 23.72 -3.87
N GLY A 99 -25.02 24.08 -2.57
CA GLY A 99 -24.42 23.28 -1.49
C GLY A 99 -24.98 21.86 -1.42
N GLY A 100 -26.29 21.68 -1.61
CA GLY A 100 -26.96 20.38 -1.58
C GLY A 100 -26.56 19.47 -2.73
N ILE A 101 -26.37 20.03 -3.94
CA ILE A 101 -25.87 19.27 -5.10
C ILE A 101 -24.46 18.75 -4.82
N VAL A 102 -23.58 19.63 -4.33
CA VAL A 102 -22.20 19.25 -3.98
C VAL A 102 -22.19 18.23 -2.85
N TRP A 103 -23.00 18.43 -1.82
CA TRP A 103 -23.12 17.52 -0.68
C TRP A 103 -23.59 16.14 -1.12
N PHE A 104 -24.57 16.04 -2.02
CA PHE A 104 -25.05 14.76 -2.52
C PHE A 104 -23.97 13.98 -3.27
N VAL A 105 -23.22 14.65 -4.16
CA VAL A 105 -22.13 14.02 -4.92
C VAL A 105 -21.00 13.57 -3.99
N LEU A 106 -20.56 14.43 -3.08
CA LEU A 106 -19.50 14.11 -2.11
C LEU A 106 -19.94 13.01 -1.14
N LYS A 107 -21.20 13.02 -0.69
CA LYS A 107 -21.74 12.00 0.21
C LYS A 107 -21.89 10.66 -0.50
N GLY A 108 -22.27 10.65 -1.78
CA GLY A 108 -22.27 9.45 -2.60
C GLY A 108 -20.87 8.84 -2.73
N ALA A 109 -19.88 9.66 -3.10
CA ALA A 109 -18.49 9.24 -3.20
C ALA A 109 -17.94 8.73 -1.86
N TYR A 110 -18.18 9.49 -0.77
CA TYR A 110 -17.80 9.09 0.58
C TYR A 110 -18.45 7.76 0.96
N SER A 111 -19.76 7.62 0.77
CA SER A 111 -20.49 6.39 1.11
C SER A 111 -19.93 5.19 0.36
N ILE A 112 -19.65 5.30 -0.94
CA ILE A 112 -19.03 4.24 -1.75
C ILE A 112 -17.66 3.84 -1.19
N LEU A 113 -16.85 4.84 -0.83
CA LEU A 113 -15.50 4.62 -0.28
C LEU A 113 -15.53 4.10 1.17
N THR A 114 -16.59 4.37 1.93
CA THR A 114 -16.77 3.95 3.33
C THR A 114 -17.77 2.80 3.52
N VAL A 115 -18.38 2.25 2.46
CA VAL A 115 -19.25 1.06 2.51
C VAL A 115 -18.63 -0.05 3.37
N PRO A 116 -17.32 -0.33 3.28
CA PRO A 116 -16.70 -1.32 4.15
C PRO A 116 -16.84 -0.95 5.62
N MET A 117 -16.48 0.26 6.03
CA MET A 117 -16.62 0.70 7.43
C MET A 117 -18.04 0.53 7.94
N MET A 118 -19.06 0.74 7.10
CA MET A 118 -20.45 0.47 7.48
C MET A 118 -20.68 -1.02 7.75
N ILE A 119 -20.13 -1.93 6.95
CA ILE A 119 -20.20 -3.39 7.18
C ILE A 119 -19.48 -3.77 8.49
N GLY A 120 -18.29 -3.21 8.75
CA GLY A 120 -17.57 -3.41 10.01
C GLY A 120 -18.37 -2.92 11.21
N SER A 121 -19.04 -1.77 11.09
CA SER A 121 -19.90 -1.21 12.14
C SER A 121 -21.20 -2.00 12.36
N VAL A 122 -21.68 -2.75 11.37
CA VAL A 122 -22.82 -3.68 11.54
C VAL A 122 -22.40 -4.90 12.36
N VAL A 123 -21.15 -5.35 12.22
CA VAL A 123 -20.61 -6.49 12.97
C VAL A 123 -20.19 -6.08 14.38
N ASN A 124 -19.60 -4.89 14.55
CA ASN A 124 -19.22 -4.38 15.88
C ASN A 124 -19.25 -2.84 15.92
N PRO A 125 -20.39 -2.21 16.28
CA PRO A 125 -20.61 -0.77 16.09
C PRO A 125 -19.78 0.15 16.99
N TYR A 126 -19.22 -0.35 18.09
CA TYR A 126 -18.54 0.45 19.10
C TYR A 126 -17.02 0.25 19.15
N ASP A 127 -16.46 -0.62 18.31
CA ASP A 127 -15.03 -0.87 18.29
C ASP A 127 -14.36 -0.14 17.12
N LEU A 128 -13.76 1.01 17.45
CA LEU A 128 -12.97 1.82 16.52
C LEU A 128 -11.85 1.00 15.87
N GLY A 129 -11.27 0.04 16.60
CA GLY A 129 -10.22 -0.86 16.10
C GLY A 129 -10.72 -1.75 14.98
N THR A 130 -11.89 -2.38 15.15
CA THR A 130 -12.51 -3.25 14.16
C THR A 130 -12.86 -2.49 12.87
N ASN A 131 -13.35 -1.25 12.99
CA ASN A 131 -13.66 -0.40 11.83
C ASN A 131 -12.39 0.00 11.04
N LEU A 132 -11.30 0.32 11.74
CA LEU A 132 -10.01 0.65 11.13
C LEU A 132 -9.37 -0.55 10.42
N ILE A 133 -9.43 -1.74 11.04
CA ILE A 133 -8.91 -2.98 10.43
C ILE A 133 -9.67 -3.28 9.13
N TRP A 134 -10.99 -3.18 9.16
CA TRP A 134 -11.79 -3.45 7.98
C TRP A 134 -11.58 -2.42 6.86
N GLN A 135 -11.35 -1.15 7.23
CA GLN A 135 -10.94 -0.12 6.29
C GLN A 135 -9.57 -0.42 5.68
N ALA A 136 -8.60 -0.88 6.48
CA ALA A 136 -7.27 -1.26 6.00
C ALA A 136 -7.33 -2.43 5.00
N ILE A 137 -8.16 -3.44 5.27
CA ILE A 137 -8.38 -4.58 4.36
C ILE A 137 -8.91 -4.10 3.00
N VAL A 138 -9.88 -3.19 2.99
CA VAL A 138 -10.42 -2.69 1.72
C VAL A 138 -9.50 -1.71 1.02
N MET A 139 -8.74 -0.89 1.75
CA MET A 139 -7.66 -0.11 1.16
C MET A 139 -6.66 -1.03 0.46
N ALA A 140 -6.30 -2.16 1.06
CA ALA A 140 -5.42 -3.14 0.43
C ALA A 140 -6.06 -3.74 -0.85
N ILE A 141 -7.31 -4.19 -0.79
CA ILE A 141 -8.01 -4.79 -1.95
C ILE A 141 -8.16 -3.77 -3.09
N THR A 142 -8.63 -2.56 -2.80
CA THR A 142 -8.80 -1.50 -3.81
C THR A 142 -7.46 -1.09 -4.42
N THR A 143 -6.40 -0.98 -3.63
CA THR A 143 -5.05 -0.69 -4.12
C THR A 143 -4.55 -1.80 -5.05
N VAL A 144 -4.78 -3.07 -4.72
CA VAL A 144 -4.42 -4.21 -5.57
C VAL A 144 -5.21 -4.21 -6.88
N VAL A 145 -6.51 -3.90 -6.84
CA VAL A 145 -7.35 -3.78 -8.05
C VAL A 145 -6.86 -2.63 -8.92
N ILE A 146 -6.59 -1.45 -8.34
CA ILE A 146 -6.06 -0.29 -9.05
C ILE A 146 -4.70 -0.62 -9.66
N TYR A 147 -3.84 -1.33 -8.94
CA TYR A 147 -2.54 -1.78 -9.44
C TYR A 147 -2.69 -2.73 -10.64
N LYS A 148 -3.56 -3.75 -10.52
CA LYS A 148 -3.82 -4.74 -11.56
C LYS A 148 -4.39 -4.12 -12.83
N PHE A 149 -5.24 -3.10 -12.70
CA PHE A 149 -5.87 -2.41 -13.83
C PHE A 149 -5.29 -1.01 -14.10
N ARG A 150 -4.08 -0.70 -13.60
CA ARG A 150 -3.49 0.64 -13.62
C ARG A 150 -3.47 1.30 -15.00
N ARG A 151 -3.25 0.52 -16.06
CA ARG A 151 -3.20 1.03 -17.44
C ARG A 151 -4.55 1.54 -17.96
N LYS A 152 -5.66 1.02 -17.45
CA LYS A 152 -7.02 1.42 -17.87
C LYS A 152 -7.67 2.42 -16.91
N ILE A 153 -7.35 2.36 -15.62
CA ILE A 153 -8.10 3.10 -14.57
C ILE A 153 -7.36 4.35 -14.05
N LYS A 154 -6.06 4.54 -14.35
CA LYS A 154 -5.29 5.70 -13.86
C LYS A 154 -5.88 7.06 -14.29
N LYS A 155 -6.27 7.21 -15.56
CA LYS A 155 -6.87 8.46 -16.06
C LYS A 155 -8.24 8.72 -15.44
N PRO A 156 -9.20 7.76 -15.46
CA PRO A 156 -10.50 7.93 -14.80
C PRO A 156 -10.41 8.28 -13.31
N ILE A 157 -9.55 7.60 -12.54
CA ILE A 157 -9.38 7.90 -11.11
C ILE A 157 -8.84 9.31 -10.92
N LEU A 158 -7.82 9.71 -11.69
CA LEU A 158 -7.26 11.06 -11.58
C LEU A 158 -8.31 12.13 -11.89
N TYR A 159 -9.11 11.95 -12.94
CA TYR A 159 -10.20 12.87 -13.28
C TYR A 159 -11.29 12.88 -12.22
N LEU A 160 -11.67 11.73 -11.68
CA LEU A 160 -12.66 11.62 -10.61
C LEU A 160 -12.16 12.33 -9.34
N THR A 161 -10.93 12.07 -8.91
CA THR A 161 -10.34 12.71 -7.72
C THR A 161 -10.18 14.21 -7.93
N GLY A 162 -9.74 14.65 -9.10
CA GLY A 162 -9.65 16.08 -9.45
C GLY A 162 -11.02 16.76 -9.45
N PHE A 163 -12.04 16.11 -10.02
CA PHE A 163 -13.42 16.61 -10.02
C PHE A 163 -13.97 16.73 -8.59
N LEU A 164 -13.78 15.71 -7.75
CA LEU A 164 -14.18 15.74 -6.34
C LEU A 164 -13.47 16.85 -5.56
N ALA A 165 -12.17 17.06 -5.81
CA ALA A 165 -11.41 18.14 -5.22
C ALA A 165 -12.00 19.50 -5.62
N ILE A 166 -12.24 19.73 -6.91
CA ILE A 166 -12.84 20.98 -7.41
C ILE A 166 -14.18 21.24 -6.72
N LEU A 167 -15.07 20.24 -6.66
CA LEU A 167 -16.37 20.38 -5.99
C LEU A 167 -16.22 20.71 -4.49
N ALA A 168 -15.33 20.01 -3.79
CA ALA A 168 -15.07 20.27 -2.38
C ALA A 168 -14.57 21.70 -2.15
N TYR A 169 -13.63 22.19 -2.95
CA TYR A 169 -13.10 23.54 -2.81
C TYR A 169 -14.07 24.63 -3.29
N ILE A 170 -14.94 24.34 -4.27
CA ILE A 170 -16.05 25.24 -4.62
C ILE A 170 -16.99 25.41 -3.43
N SER A 171 -17.33 24.33 -2.73
CA SER A 171 -18.15 24.39 -1.52
C SER A 171 -17.50 25.20 -0.41
N VAL A 172 -16.20 24.99 -0.15
CA VAL A 172 -15.44 25.79 0.82
C VAL A 172 -15.40 27.27 0.41
N GLY A 173 -15.21 27.56 -0.88
CA GLY A 173 -15.24 28.92 -1.42
C GLY A 173 -16.61 29.59 -1.24
N LEU A 174 -17.71 28.85 -1.45
CA LEU A 174 -19.07 29.34 -1.21
C LEU A 174 -19.32 29.65 0.26
N VAL A 175 -18.79 28.83 1.18
CA VAL A 175 -18.82 29.12 2.62
C VAL A 175 -18.03 30.39 2.95
N ALA A 176 -16.87 30.57 2.32
CA ALA A 176 -16.01 31.75 2.51
C ALA A 176 -16.64 33.07 2.01
N LEU A 177 -17.66 33.02 1.16
CA LEU A 177 -18.40 34.21 0.70
C LEU A 177 -19.40 34.75 1.73
N ASN A 178 -19.61 34.04 2.85
CA ASN A 178 -20.50 34.44 3.92
C ASN A 178 -19.74 34.43 5.26
N ASP A 179 -19.47 35.62 5.82
CA ASP A 179 -18.65 35.77 7.04
C ASP A 179 -19.19 35.00 8.25
N ASN A 180 -20.52 34.88 8.38
CA ASN A 180 -21.15 34.10 9.45
C ASN A 180 -20.93 32.59 9.27
N LEU A 181 -20.91 32.11 8.03
CA LEU A 181 -20.61 30.70 7.75
C LEU A 181 -19.11 30.43 7.84
N TRP A 182 -18.28 31.34 7.34
CA TRP A 182 -16.84 31.20 7.38
C TRP A 182 -16.29 31.18 8.81
N SER A 183 -16.79 32.05 9.68
CA SER A 183 -16.38 32.11 11.09
C SER A 183 -16.77 30.87 11.90
N ALA A 184 -17.86 30.18 11.53
CA ALA A 184 -18.29 28.93 12.15
C ALA A 184 -17.72 27.68 11.45
N PHE A 185 -17.09 27.83 10.28
CA PHE A 185 -16.55 26.71 9.52
C PHE A 185 -15.26 26.17 10.15
N LYS A 186 -15.22 24.86 10.39
CA LYS A 186 -14.00 24.13 10.77
C LYS A 186 -13.66 23.14 9.68
N MET A 187 -12.48 23.28 9.08
CA MET A 187 -12.00 22.36 8.05
C MET A 187 -11.87 20.92 8.59
N PHE A 188 -11.53 20.80 9.89
CA PHE A 188 -11.54 19.57 10.65
C PHE A 188 -12.32 19.79 11.94
N PRO A 189 -13.60 19.39 12.03
CA PRO A 189 -14.40 19.64 13.23
C PRO A 189 -14.04 18.74 14.42
N TYR A 190 -13.26 17.68 14.19
CA TYR A 190 -12.88 16.65 15.18
C TYR A 190 -11.36 16.62 15.48
N LEU A 191 -10.62 17.63 15.02
CA LEU A 191 -9.23 17.94 15.41
C LEU A 191 -9.24 19.29 16.15
#